data_AF-A0A9E4AEF7-F1
#
_entry.id   AF-A0A9E4AEF7-F1
#
_cell.length_a   1.000
_cell.length_b   1.000
_cell.length_c   1.000
_cell.angle_alpha   90.00
_cell.angle_beta   90.00
_cell.angle_gamma   90.00
#
_symmetry.space_group_name_H-M   'P 1'
#
loop_
_entity.id
_entity.type
_entity.pdbx_description
1 polymer ?
#
loop_
_entity_poly.entity_id
_entity_poly.type
_entity_poly.pdbx_seq_one_letter_code
_entity_poly.pdbx_strand_id
1 'polypeptide(L)'
;MKMRQLLILFIILFAFTVTASSWAALGDVAIFSEGVGWISKDNADIQRAIVFDNLKNDVPSVGEVVYKTDAEIGPWAEERIDDGVADILIIFGWFPTTLYTPGNSQVDDSIAERFLYGGNIILNCCDYIFYVTEGGGANGENGLKTIININADMWGDGTQITPTDVGKKYTPSLVDYTSNRPFKSDQIVDPWSVEAAFGDNGAGFFDPGIIKLNNSSGRVGICMQEGNNGTLPRGQILIEMIDFISQQADVATPVEPAGKATTTWGHLKTTR
;
A
#
# COMPACT_ATOMS: atom_id res chain seq x y z
N MET A 1 53.61 -10.52 -30.74
CA MET A 1 52.17 -10.41 -30.43
C MET A 1 52.04 -9.38 -29.31
N LYS A 2 51.58 -8.17 -29.63
CA LYS A 2 51.74 -6.99 -28.76
C LYS A 2 50.65 -6.97 -27.70
N MET A 3 51.05 -6.68 -26.47
CA MET A 3 50.30 -6.53 -25.20
C MET A 3 49.07 -5.59 -25.24
N ARG A 4 48.70 -5.10 -26.42
CA ARG A 4 47.55 -4.24 -26.71
C ARG A 4 46.26 -5.01 -27.06
N GLN A 5 46.34 -6.33 -27.26
CA GLN A 5 45.17 -7.18 -27.51
C GLN A 5 44.66 -7.93 -26.28
N LEU A 6 45.36 -7.86 -25.14
CA LEU A 6 44.93 -8.47 -23.88
C LEU A 6 43.98 -7.57 -23.05
N LEU A 7 43.80 -6.31 -23.45
CA LEU A 7 42.95 -5.34 -22.74
C LEU A 7 41.53 -5.23 -23.28
N ILE A 8 41.16 -6.03 -24.29
CA ILE A 8 39.79 -6.08 -24.83
C ILE A 8 38.97 -7.23 -24.18
N LEU A 9 39.58 -8.03 -23.31
CA LEU A 9 38.92 -9.14 -22.62
C LEU A 9 38.58 -8.84 -21.14
N PHE A 10 38.43 -7.56 -20.76
CA PHE A 10 38.17 -7.19 -19.36
C PHE A 10 37.10 -6.11 -19.14
N ILE A 11 36.36 -5.69 -20.17
CA ILE A 11 35.31 -4.66 -20.02
C ILE A 11 34.08 -5.00 -20.89
N ILE A 12 33.46 -6.16 -20.66
CA ILE A 12 32.01 -6.37 -20.88
C ILE A 12 31.52 -7.42 -19.86
N LEU A 13 31.68 -7.10 -18.57
CA LEU A 13 30.91 -7.76 -17.50
C LEU A 13 30.35 -6.66 -16.58
N PHE A 14 29.64 -5.73 -17.19
CA PHE A 14 28.82 -4.74 -16.50
C PHE A 14 27.48 -4.70 -17.22
N ALA A 15 26.79 -5.83 -17.22
CA ALA A 15 25.42 -5.92 -17.68
C ALA A 15 24.58 -6.26 -16.45
N PHE A 16 24.08 -5.18 -15.83
CA PHE A 16 22.86 -5.15 -15.03
C PHE A 16 22.56 -6.44 -14.25
N THR A 17 23.09 -6.54 -13.04
CA THR A 17 22.30 -7.18 -11.98
C THR A 17 21.15 -6.22 -11.66
N VAL A 18 20.11 -6.23 -12.49
CA VAL A 18 18.78 -5.95 -11.96
C VAL A 18 18.54 -7.09 -11.00
N THR A 19 18.83 -6.89 -9.72
CA THR A 19 18.21 -7.71 -8.68
C THR A 19 16.74 -7.31 -8.74
N ALA A 20 16.01 -7.92 -9.67
CA ALA A 20 14.58 -8.04 -9.53
C ALA A 20 14.43 -8.87 -8.27
N SER A 21 14.23 -8.21 -7.13
CA SER A 21 13.68 -8.87 -5.96
C SER A 21 12.38 -9.47 -6.45
N SER A 22 12.37 -10.77 -6.74
CA SER A 22 11.19 -11.49 -7.18
C SER A 22 10.32 -11.68 -5.95
N TRP A 23 9.54 -10.66 -5.63
CA TRP A 23 8.46 -10.78 -4.66
C TRP A 23 7.43 -11.72 -5.24
N ALA A 24 7.04 -12.68 -4.44
CA ALA A 24 6.79 -14.01 -4.97
C ALA A 24 5.45 -14.58 -4.49
N ALA A 25 4.58 -13.78 -3.89
CA ALA A 25 3.18 -14.12 -3.64
C ALA A 25 2.53 -12.96 -2.88
N LEU A 26 1.21 -12.90 -2.94
CA LEU A 26 0.46 -12.25 -1.86
C LEU A 26 0.57 -13.08 -0.58
N GLY A 27 0.86 -12.39 0.51
CA GLY A 27 0.98 -12.97 1.84
C GLY A 27 -0.32 -12.97 2.61
N ASP A 28 -0.17 -13.00 3.93
CA ASP A 28 -1.26 -12.87 4.87
C ASP A 28 -1.84 -11.44 4.85
N VAL A 29 -3.08 -11.33 5.32
CA VAL A 29 -3.79 -10.05 5.44
C VAL A 29 -4.18 -9.83 6.89
N ALA A 30 -3.65 -8.77 7.49
CA ALA A 30 -4.09 -8.30 8.80
C ALA A 30 -5.05 -7.13 8.67
N ILE A 31 -6.22 -7.26 9.31
CA ILE A 31 -7.23 -6.22 9.33
C ILE A 31 -7.29 -5.60 10.72
N PHE A 32 -7.16 -4.27 10.77
CA PHE A 32 -7.27 -3.47 11.98
C PHE A 32 -8.52 -2.60 11.94
N SER A 33 -9.41 -2.79 12.93
CA SER A 33 -10.59 -1.95 13.16
C SER A 33 -10.83 -1.65 14.65
N GLU A 34 -9.85 -1.88 15.53
CA GLU A 34 -9.98 -1.59 16.97
C GLU A 34 -10.18 -0.08 17.19
N GLY A 35 -9.29 0.71 16.59
CA GLY A 35 -9.48 2.15 16.36
C GLY A 35 -10.11 2.41 15.00
N VAL A 36 -10.95 3.43 14.91
CA VAL A 36 -11.55 3.89 13.65
C VAL A 36 -11.46 5.41 13.54
N GLY A 37 -11.36 5.90 12.30
CA GLY A 37 -11.30 7.33 11.99
C GLY A 37 -12.69 7.91 11.75
N TRP A 38 -12.89 8.55 10.61
CA TRP A 38 -14.13 9.21 10.23
C TRP A 38 -15.34 8.28 9.96
N ILE A 39 -15.25 6.98 10.28
CA ILE A 39 -16.31 5.98 10.16
C ILE A 39 -16.77 5.53 11.56
N SER A 40 -18.03 5.12 11.71
CA SER A 40 -18.47 4.48 12.95
C SER A 40 -17.85 3.10 13.11
N LYS A 41 -17.67 2.67 14.38
CA LYS A 41 -17.17 1.33 14.69
C LYS A 41 -18.01 0.23 14.05
N ASP A 42 -19.33 0.35 14.14
CA ASP A 42 -20.27 -0.62 13.56
C ASP A 42 -20.10 -0.74 12.04
N ASN A 43 -19.99 0.38 11.33
CA ASN A 43 -19.80 0.35 9.88
C ASN A 43 -18.42 -0.20 9.50
N ALA A 44 -17.35 0.17 10.23
CA ALA A 44 -16.04 -0.41 10.01
C ALA A 44 -16.04 -1.93 10.23
N ASP A 45 -16.73 -2.41 11.26
CA ASP A 45 -16.81 -3.84 11.57
C ASP A 45 -17.61 -4.62 10.54
N ILE A 46 -18.66 -4.03 9.96
CA ILE A 46 -19.39 -4.60 8.82
C ILE A 46 -18.47 -4.74 7.61
N GLN A 47 -17.76 -3.66 7.22
CA GLN A 47 -16.88 -3.70 6.04
C GLN A 47 -15.69 -4.64 6.25
N ARG A 48 -15.12 -4.67 7.45
CA ARG A 48 -14.10 -5.65 7.85
C ARG A 48 -14.62 -7.09 7.73
N ALA A 49 -15.82 -7.37 8.24
CA ALA A 49 -16.38 -8.72 8.20
C ALA A 49 -16.55 -9.22 6.75
N ILE A 50 -17.01 -8.34 5.85
CA ILE A 50 -17.08 -8.65 4.41
C ILE A 50 -15.71 -9.08 3.88
N VAL A 51 -14.65 -8.33 4.19
CA VAL A 51 -13.29 -8.70 3.76
C VAL A 51 -12.87 -10.04 4.37
N PHE A 52 -13.02 -10.20 5.69
CA PHE A 52 -12.58 -11.40 6.38
C PHE A 52 -13.29 -12.67 5.91
N ASP A 53 -14.59 -12.59 5.69
CA ASP A 53 -15.42 -13.75 5.32
C ASP A 53 -15.24 -14.15 3.85
N ASN A 54 -14.96 -13.19 2.96
CA ASN A 54 -14.99 -13.42 1.52
C ASN A 54 -13.61 -13.39 0.83
N LEU A 55 -12.63 -12.63 1.34
CA LEU A 55 -11.38 -12.35 0.62
C LEU A 55 -10.66 -13.61 0.16
N LYS A 56 -10.53 -14.63 1.03
CA LYS A 56 -9.82 -15.86 0.69
C LYS A 56 -10.53 -16.69 -0.39
N ASN A 57 -11.86 -16.60 -0.44
CA ASN A 57 -12.65 -17.31 -1.46
C ASN A 57 -12.56 -16.59 -2.82
N ASP A 58 -12.61 -15.26 -2.79
CA ASP A 58 -12.61 -14.43 -4.00
C ASP A 58 -11.20 -14.24 -4.58
N VAL A 59 -10.17 -14.24 -3.73
CA VAL A 59 -8.75 -14.12 -4.10
C VAL A 59 -7.95 -15.28 -3.48
N PRO A 60 -8.00 -16.49 -4.07
CA PRO A 60 -7.40 -17.69 -3.48
C PRO A 60 -5.88 -17.64 -3.29
N SER A 61 -5.19 -16.70 -3.96
CA SER A 61 -3.74 -16.50 -3.85
C SER A 61 -3.31 -15.79 -2.57
N VAL A 62 -4.23 -15.12 -1.86
CA VAL A 62 -3.95 -14.51 -0.56
C VAL A 62 -3.61 -15.60 0.47
N GLY A 63 -2.78 -15.31 1.46
CA GLY A 63 -2.47 -16.14 2.62
C GLY A 63 -3.62 -16.24 3.63
N GLU A 64 -3.31 -16.25 4.92
CA GLU A 64 -4.31 -16.22 5.99
C GLU A 64 -4.88 -14.80 6.17
N VAL A 65 -6.16 -14.69 6.53
CA VAL A 65 -6.79 -13.41 6.86
C VAL A 65 -7.03 -13.37 8.36
N VAL A 66 -6.48 -12.36 9.04
CA VAL A 66 -6.47 -12.26 10.51
C VAL A 66 -6.94 -10.91 11.00
N TYR A 67 -7.46 -10.88 12.23
CA TYR A 67 -7.70 -9.65 12.98
C TYR A 67 -6.55 -9.36 13.92
N LYS A 68 -6.23 -8.07 14.04
CA LYS A 68 -5.20 -7.59 14.96
C LYS A 68 -5.67 -6.38 15.73
N THR A 69 -5.41 -6.38 17.04
CA THR A 69 -5.48 -5.20 17.90
C THR A 69 -4.28 -4.29 17.63
N ASP A 70 -4.30 -3.07 18.17
CA ASP A 70 -3.19 -2.12 18.08
C ASP A 70 -1.92 -2.75 18.68
N ALA A 71 -2.04 -3.46 19.79
CA ALA A 71 -0.92 -4.14 20.44
C ALA A 71 -0.29 -5.28 19.60
N GLU A 72 -1.05 -5.86 18.66
CA GLU A 72 -0.64 -7.04 17.89
C GLU A 72 -0.20 -6.72 16.47
N ILE A 73 -0.75 -5.66 15.84
CA ILE A 73 -0.51 -5.38 14.42
C ILE A 73 0.92 -4.93 14.13
N GLY A 74 1.53 -4.13 15.01
CA GLY A 74 2.93 -3.73 14.89
C GLY A 74 3.89 -4.94 14.89
N PRO A 75 3.88 -5.79 15.94
CA PRO A 75 4.67 -7.02 15.96
C PRO A 75 4.41 -7.94 14.76
N TRP A 76 3.14 -8.08 14.37
CA TRP A 76 2.78 -8.90 13.20
C TRP A 76 3.40 -8.38 11.91
N ALA A 77 3.39 -7.06 11.70
CA ALA A 77 3.98 -6.42 10.53
C ALA A 77 5.51 -6.51 10.57
N GLU A 78 6.13 -6.33 11.74
CA GLU A 78 7.58 -6.39 11.89
C GLU A 78 8.15 -7.78 11.57
N GLU A 79 7.44 -8.86 11.90
CA GLU A 79 7.82 -10.23 11.54
C GLU A 79 7.80 -10.51 10.02
N ARG A 80 7.13 -9.67 9.22
CA ARG A 80 6.91 -9.80 7.76
C ARG A 80 7.72 -8.81 6.92
N ILE A 81 8.60 -8.05 7.55
CA ILE A 81 9.51 -7.17 6.82
C ILE A 81 10.58 -8.00 6.12
N ASP A 82 10.80 -7.76 4.83
CA ASP A 82 11.86 -8.34 4.01
C ASP A 82 11.83 -9.89 3.92
N ASP A 83 10.66 -10.51 3.99
CA ASP A 83 10.51 -11.98 3.92
C ASP A 83 10.30 -12.54 2.49
N GLY A 84 10.17 -11.64 1.51
CA GLY A 84 9.97 -11.97 0.10
C GLY A 84 8.51 -12.20 -0.31
N VAL A 85 7.57 -11.97 0.61
CA VAL A 85 6.12 -12.06 0.41
C VAL A 85 5.52 -10.65 0.54
N ALA A 86 4.45 -10.38 -0.22
CA ALA A 86 3.73 -9.11 -0.12
C ALA A 86 2.50 -9.27 0.78
N ASP A 87 2.69 -9.11 2.10
CA ASP A 87 1.61 -9.08 3.08
C ASP A 87 0.82 -7.76 3.02
N ILE A 88 -0.42 -7.80 3.50
CA ILE A 88 -1.36 -6.67 3.39
C ILE A 88 -1.87 -6.25 4.77
N LEU A 89 -1.83 -4.94 5.04
CA LEU A 89 -2.58 -4.31 6.12
C LEU A 89 -3.83 -3.63 5.57
N ILE A 90 -4.96 -3.84 6.23
CA ILE A 90 -6.22 -3.13 5.95
C ILE A 90 -6.62 -2.33 7.18
N ILE A 91 -6.84 -1.03 6.99
CA ILE A 91 -7.05 -0.05 8.06
C ILE A 91 -8.30 0.79 7.78
N PHE A 92 -9.06 1.12 8.83
CA PHE A 92 -10.29 1.92 8.74
C PHE A 92 -10.12 3.33 9.32
N GLY A 93 -9.21 4.10 8.73
CA GLY A 93 -9.07 5.54 8.96
C GLY A 93 -8.37 5.94 10.28
N TRP A 94 -8.05 4.99 11.16
CA TRP A 94 -7.23 5.23 12.35
C TRP A 94 -5.98 4.37 12.30
N PHE A 95 -4.82 5.02 12.40
CA PHE A 95 -3.54 4.38 12.18
C PHE A 95 -2.93 3.86 13.50
N PRO A 96 -2.62 2.55 13.58
CA PRO A 96 -2.04 1.90 14.76
C PRO A 96 -0.79 2.59 15.34
N THR A 97 -0.76 2.77 16.66
CA THR A 97 0.37 3.39 17.37
C THR A 97 1.60 2.51 17.37
N THR A 98 1.41 1.19 17.26
CA THR A 98 2.51 0.24 17.18
C THR A 98 3.15 0.19 15.79
N LEU A 99 2.46 0.64 14.74
CA LEU A 99 3.05 0.77 13.40
C LEU A 99 3.82 2.09 13.25
N TYR A 100 3.34 3.15 13.89
CA TYR A 100 3.92 4.48 13.83
C TYR A 100 3.52 5.31 15.05
N THR A 101 4.53 5.79 15.78
CA THR A 101 4.32 6.55 17.01
C THR A 101 3.58 7.86 16.70
N PRO A 102 2.48 8.17 17.43
CA PRO A 102 1.73 9.40 17.25
C PRO A 102 2.58 10.67 17.24
N GLY A 103 2.18 11.64 16.41
CA GLY A 103 2.79 12.97 16.37
C GLY A 103 4.03 13.06 15.47
N ASN A 104 4.26 12.08 14.60
CA ASN A 104 5.40 12.03 13.68
C ASN A 104 6.76 12.06 14.36
N SER A 105 6.85 11.41 15.52
CA SER A 105 8.10 11.33 16.29
C SER A 105 9.10 10.31 15.72
N GLN A 106 8.64 9.41 14.85
CA GLN A 106 9.46 8.45 14.10
C GLN A 106 9.51 8.84 12.62
N VAL A 107 10.27 9.88 12.31
CA VAL A 107 10.36 10.41 10.94
C VAL A 107 10.88 9.35 9.96
N ASP A 108 11.83 8.53 10.40
CA ASP A 108 12.44 7.44 9.64
C ASP A 108 12.35 6.13 10.43
N ASP A 109 12.46 5.00 9.71
CA ASP A 109 12.59 3.63 10.19
C ASP A 109 11.41 3.13 11.06
N SER A 110 10.23 3.74 10.90
CA SER A 110 9.00 3.22 11.51
C SER A 110 8.67 1.83 10.97
N ILE A 111 7.90 1.03 11.74
CA ILE A 111 7.46 -0.29 11.26
C ILE A 111 6.64 -0.14 9.99
N ALA A 112 5.74 0.86 9.93
CA ALA A 112 4.94 1.16 8.74
C ALA A 112 5.80 1.41 7.49
N GLU A 113 6.82 2.26 7.61
CA GLU A 113 7.73 2.57 6.52
C GLU A 113 8.52 1.32 6.10
N ARG A 114 9.17 0.64 7.05
CA ARG A 114 9.95 -0.57 6.75
C ARG A 114 9.08 -1.68 6.14
N PHE A 115 7.82 -1.81 6.55
CA PHE A 115 6.86 -2.73 5.97
C PHE A 115 6.60 -2.41 4.49
N LEU A 116 6.27 -1.17 4.16
CA LEU A 116 6.04 -0.72 2.78
C LEU A 116 7.28 -0.86 1.89
N TYR A 117 8.42 -0.36 2.36
CA TYR A 117 9.68 -0.42 1.61
C TYR A 117 10.23 -1.84 1.50
N GLY A 118 9.88 -2.71 2.44
CA GLY A 118 10.10 -4.14 2.41
C GLY A 118 9.13 -4.91 1.49
N GLY A 119 8.37 -4.23 0.63
CA GLY A 119 7.56 -4.87 -0.43
C GLY A 119 6.10 -5.13 -0.07
N ASN A 120 5.66 -4.73 1.13
CA ASN A 120 4.30 -4.99 1.60
C ASN A 120 3.32 -3.86 1.31
N ILE A 121 2.05 -4.10 1.60
CA ILE A 121 0.93 -3.29 1.12
C ILE A 121 0.15 -2.73 2.31
N ILE A 122 -0.19 -1.44 2.26
CA ILE A 122 -1.14 -0.84 3.21
C ILE A 122 -2.32 -0.26 2.46
N LEU A 123 -3.52 -0.77 2.76
CA LEU A 123 -4.80 -0.29 2.25
C LEU A 123 -5.57 0.40 3.36
N ASN A 124 -6.15 1.55 3.04
CA ASN A 124 -6.93 2.32 4.00
C ASN A 124 -8.27 2.77 3.44
N CYS A 125 -9.26 2.83 4.32
CA CYS A 125 -10.60 3.29 4.04
C CYS A 125 -10.99 4.48 4.93
N CYS A 126 -11.98 5.26 4.46
CA CYS A 126 -12.79 6.22 5.22
C CYS A 126 -12.16 7.57 5.61
N ASP A 127 -10.86 7.63 5.86
CA ASP A 127 -10.20 8.88 6.28
C ASP A 127 -8.76 8.95 5.76
N TYR A 128 -8.20 10.16 5.69
CA TYR A 128 -6.85 10.42 5.22
C TYR A 128 -5.87 9.38 5.78
N ILE A 129 -5.26 8.60 4.89
CA ILE A 129 -4.32 7.54 5.27
C ILE A 129 -3.19 8.08 6.15
N PHE A 130 -2.93 7.40 7.26
CA PHE A 130 -1.92 7.75 8.27
C PHE A 130 -2.18 9.04 9.09
N TYR A 131 -3.30 9.73 8.88
CA TYR A 131 -3.58 11.03 9.52
C TYR A 131 -4.04 10.91 10.98
N VAL A 132 -5.07 10.10 11.23
CA VAL A 132 -5.67 9.94 12.56
C VAL A 132 -4.97 8.79 13.28
N THR A 133 -4.68 8.98 14.56
CA THR A 133 -4.13 7.97 15.47
C THR A 133 -4.54 8.31 16.91
N GLU A 134 -3.84 7.78 17.92
CA GLU A 134 -4.03 8.18 19.31
C GLU A 134 -3.82 9.70 19.45
N GLY A 135 -4.76 10.37 20.12
CA GLY A 135 -4.79 11.84 20.17
C GLY A 135 -5.48 12.51 18.98
N GLY A 136 -6.15 11.75 18.11
CA GLY A 136 -6.89 12.27 16.97
C GLY A 136 -5.99 12.50 15.77
N GLY A 137 -6.04 13.68 15.14
CA GLY A 137 -5.20 14.05 13.99
C GLY A 137 -3.74 14.33 14.34
N ALA A 138 -3.16 13.62 15.31
CA ALA A 138 -1.83 13.89 15.84
C ALA A 138 -0.74 13.74 14.76
N ASN A 139 -0.88 12.79 13.83
CA ASN A 139 0.03 12.69 12.68
C ASN A 139 -0.26 13.79 11.65
N GLY A 140 -1.55 14.08 11.42
CA GLY A 140 -1.96 15.07 10.43
C GLY A 140 -1.52 14.67 9.02
N GLU A 141 -1.41 15.64 8.12
CA GLU A 141 -0.92 15.40 6.74
C GLU A 141 0.52 14.86 6.69
N ASN A 142 1.30 15.10 7.74
CA ASN A 142 2.69 14.68 7.80
C ASN A 142 2.83 13.16 7.92
N GLY A 143 1.82 12.44 8.43
CA GLY A 143 1.87 10.98 8.48
C GLY A 143 2.08 10.35 7.12
N LEU A 144 1.39 10.84 6.08
CA LEU A 144 1.64 10.41 4.70
C LEU A 144 3.05 10.82 4.25
N LYS A 145 3.39 12.09 4.43
CA LYS A 145 4.65 12.65 3.92
C LYS A 145 5.89 11.92 4.43
N THR A 146 5.90 11.54 5.71
CA THR A 146 7.01 10.80 6.32
C THR A 146 6.99 9.33 5.93
N ILE A 147 5.84 8.64 6.03
CA ILE A 147 5.79 7.18 5.77
C ILE A 147 6.09 6.83 4.31
N ILE A 148 5.66 7.66 3.35
CA ILE A 148 5.96 7.41 1.92
C ILE A 148 7.10 8.27 1.36
N ASN A 149 7.71 9.15 2.18
CA ASN A 149 8.83 10.03 1.81
C ASN A 149 8.63 10.91 0.56
N ILE A 150 7.41 11.37 0.31
CA ILE A 150 7.13 12.37 -0.72
C ILE A 150 6.23 13.47 -0.17
N ASN A 151 6.33 14.68 -0.70
CA ASN A 151 5.46 15.78 -0.30
C ASN A 151 4.10 15.69 -1.01
N ALA A 152 3.30 14.71 -0.59
CA ALA A 152 1.92 14.51 -1.05
C ALA A 152 0.93 14.81 0.09
N ASP A 153 -0.26 15.26 -0.30
CA ASP A 153 -1.39 15.43 0.61
C ASP A 153 -2.70 14.90 0.00
N MET A 154 -3.73 14.77 0.83
CA MET A 154 -5.04 14.25 0.42
C MET A 154 -6.15 15.28 0.66
N TRP A 155 -5.85 16.58 0.67
CA TRP A 155 -6.89 17.60 0.78
C TRP A 155 -7.65 17.77 -0.53
N GLY A 156 -8.91 17.36 -0.57
CA GLY A 156 -9.77 17.46 -1.75
C GLY A 156 -11.26 17.41 -1.44
N ASP A 157 -11.69 17.89 -0.26
CA ASP A 157 -13.06 17.81 0.25
C ASP A 157 -14.14 17.96 -0.85
N GLY A 158 -15.11 17.06 -0.87
CA GLY A 158 -16.22 17.14 -1.81
C GLY A 158 -15.89 16.75 -3.26
N THR A 159 -14.81 16.01 -3.50
CA THR A 159 -14.44 15.56 -4.85
C THR A 159 -15.41 14.51 -5.37
N GLN A 160 -16.11 14.82 -6.47
CA GLN A 160 -16.97 13.84 -7.13
C GLN A 160 -16.12 12.80 -7.84
N ILE A 161 -16.33 11.53 -7.50
CA ILE A 161 -15.65 10.39 -8.09
C ILE A 161 -16.63 9.61 -8.96
N THR A 162 -16.13 9.16 -10.11
CA THR A 162 -16.80 8.21 -11.00
C THR A 162 -15.85 7.07 -11.37
N PRO A 163 -16.35 5.83 -11.58
CA PRO A 163 -15.51 4.71 -12.02
C PRO A 163 -14.80 4.99 -13.35
N THR A 164 -13.48 4.82 -13.36
CA THR A 164 -12.67 4.85 -14.58
C THR A 164 -12.86 3.55 -15.38
N ASP A 165 -12.27 3.44 -16.57
CA ASP A 165 -12.31 2.17 -17.31
C ASP A 165 -11.54 1.05 -16.62
N VAL A 166 -10.48 1.39 -15.86
CA VAL A 166 -9.78 0.45 -14.98
C VAL A 166 -10.70 0.04 -13.83
N GLY A 167 -11.38 1.00 -13.20
CA GLY A 167 -12.35 0.73 -12.12
C GLY A 167 -13.51 -0.15 -12.56
N LYS A 168 -14.14 0.12 -13.70
CA LYS A 168 -15.23 -0.72 -14.23
C LYS A 168 -14.79 -2.16 -14.48
N LYS A 169 -13.51 -2.36 -14.82
CA LYS A 169 -12.95 -3.69 -15.10
C LYS A 169 -12.58 -4.43 -13.81
N TYR A 170 -11.91 -3.76 -12.88
CA TYR A 170 -11.26 -4.41 -11.73
C TYR A 170 -11.95 -4.18 -10.41
N THR A 171 -12.77 -3.13 -10.29
CA THR A 171 -13.61 -2.83 -9.12
C THR A 171 -15.07 -2.63 -9.55
N PRO A 172 -15.74 -3.66 -10.09
CA PRO A 172 -17.10 -3.53 -10.63
C PRO A 172 -18.16 -3.14 -9.58
N SER A 173 -17.85 -3.29 -8.29
CA SER A 173 -18.72 -2.82 -7.20
C SER A 173 -18.60 -1.32 -6.93
N LEU A 174 -17.63 -0.64 -7.55
CA LEU A 174 -17.45 0.80 -7.40
C LEU A 174 -18.63 1.57 -8.01
N VAL A 175 -19.20 2.45 -7.19
CA VAL A 175 -20.28 3.37 -7.57
C VAL A 175 -19.78 4.81 -7.52
N ASP A 176 -20.51 5.73 -8.13
CA ASP A 176 -20.27 7.16 -7.96
C ASP A 176 -20.43 7.56 -6.49
N TYR A 177 -19.52 8.38 -5.97
CA TYR A 177 -19.58 8.89 -4.60
C TYR A 177 -18.75 10.18 -4.47
N THR A 178 -18.72 10.75 -3.26
CA THR A 178 -17.94 11.96 -2.97
C THR A 178 -16.78 11.62 -2.04
N SER A 179 -15.56 11.72 -2.56
CA SER A 179 -14.34 11.57 -1.75
C SER A 179 -13.98 12.88 -1.07
N ASN A 180 -13.63 12.83 0.22
CA ASN A 180 -13.08 13.98 0.94
C ASN A 180 -11.56 13.98 1.00
N ARG A 181 -10.95 12.78 0.86
CA ARG A 181 -9.49 12.62 0.90
C ARG A 181 -8.96 11.84 -0.30
N PRO A 182 -9.20 12.28 -1.54
CA PRO A 182 -8.62 11.64 -2.71
C PRO A 182 -7.09 11.81 -2.78
N PHE A 183 -6.40 10.89 -3.45
CA PHE A 183 -5.03 11.14 -3.91
C PHE A 183 -5.01 12.17 -5.04
N LYS A 184 -3.85 12.79 -5.23
CA LYS A 184 -3.56 13.77 -6.28
C LYS A 184 -2.43 13.25 -7.16
N SER A 185 -2.75 12.89 -8.40
CA SER A 185 -1.81 12.25 -9.33
C SER A 185 -0.55 13.07 -9.62
N ASP A 186 -0.63 14.40 -9.57
CA ASP A 186 0.52 15.31 -9.77
C ASP A 186 1.50 15.34 -8.59
N GLN A 187 1.06 14.91 -7.41
CA GLN A 187 1.89 14.80 -6.21
C GLN A 187 2.53 13.41 -6.04
N ILE A 188 2.09 12.42 -6.81
CA ILE A 188 2.68 11.07 -6.79
C ILE A 188 3.90 11.07 -7.71
N VAL A 189 5.07 11.19 -7.10
CA VAL A 189 6.37 11.27 -7.76
C VAL A 189 7.30 10.17 -7.26
N ASP A 190 8.44 10.01 -7.93
CA ASP A 190 9.49 9.06 -7.54
C ASP A 190 9.82 9.17 -6.03
N PRO A 191 9.93 8.05 -5.30
CA PRO A 191 10.04 6.66 -5.78
C PRO A 191 8.71 5.97 -6.08
N TRP A 192 7.58 6.68 -6.02
CA TRP A 192 6.25 6.14 -6.26
C TRP A 192 5.74 6.45 -7.66
N SER A 193 4.78 5.66 -8.12
CA SER A 193 3.97 5.93 -9.30
C SER A 193 2.52 5.53 -9.06
N VAL A 194 1.60 6.16 -9.79
CA VAL A 194 0.20 5.73 -9.82
C VAL A 194 0.13 4.40 -10.56
N GLU A 195 -0.25 3.33 -9.86
CA GLU A 195 -0.44 2.01 -10.45
C GLU A 195 -1.86 1.86 -11.00
N ALA A 196 -2.85 2.32 -10.24
CA ALA A 196 -4.26 2.29 -10.66
C ALA A 196 -5.06 3.43 -10.04
N ALA A 197 -5.87 4.09 -10.87
CA ALA A 197 -6.96 4.95 -10.43
C ALA A 197 -8.28 4.27 -10.80
N PHE A 198 -8.94 3.65 -9.82
CA PHE A 198 -10.19 2.93 -10.05
C PHE A 198 -11.37 3.90 -10.15
N GLY A 199 -11.38 4.95 -9.35
CA GLY A 199 -12.28 6.09 -9.50
C GLY A 199 -11.49 7.40 -9.64
N ASP A 200 -12.00 8.33 -10.45
CA ASP A 200 -11.42 9.67 -10.58
C ASP A 200 -12.49 10.76 -10.81
N ASN A 201 -12.02 12.01 -10.83
CA ASN A 201 -12.83 13.18 -11.18
C ASN A 201 -12.47 13.80 -12.55
N GLY A 202 -11.65 13.12 -13.37
CA GLY A 202 -11.11 13.64 -14.62
C GLY A 202 -10.15 14.84 -14.50
N ALA A 203 -9.78 15.25 -13.28
CA ALA A 203 -8.96 16.44 -13.01
C ALA A 203 -7.75 16.12 -12.10
N GLY A 204 -7.29 14.86 -12.12
CA GLY A 204 -6.08 14.43 -11.43
C GLY A 204 -6.29 13.99 -9.98
N PHE A 205 -7.53 14.03 -9.46
CA PHE A 205 -7.88 13.43 -8.17
C PHE A 205 -8.46 12.04 -8.38
N PHE A 206 -8.04 11.09 -7.55
CA PHE A 206 -8.47 9.70 -7.67
C PHE A 206 -8.61 9.01 -6.33
N ASP A 207 -9.62 8.15 -6.25
CA ASP A 207 -10.02 7.33 -5.10
C ASP A 207 -11.19 6.44 -5.59
N PRO A 208 -11.26 5.14 -5.31
CA PRO A 208 -10.17 4.29 -4.86
C PRO A 208 -8.98 4.31 -5.84
N GLY A 209 -7.79 4.05 -5.31
CA GLY A 209 -6.58 3.96 -6.12
C GLY A 209 -5.40 3.39 -5.37
N ILE A 210 -4.38 3.00 -6.13
CA ILE A 210 -3.14 2.40 -5.65
C ILE A 210 -1.96 3.18 -6.21
N ILE A 211 -1.03 3.54 -5.33
CA ILE A 211 0.32 3.95 -5.68
C ILE A 211 1.29 2.83 -5.34
N LYS A 212 2.32 2.67 -6.18
CA LYS A 212 3.31 1.60 -6.07
C LYS A 212 4.72 2.16 -6.00
N LEU A 213 5.55 1.55 -5.17
CA LEU A 213 6.98 1.83 -5.12
C LEU A 213 7.64 1.23 -6.38
N ASN A 214 8.32 2.06 -7.17
CA ASN A 214 8.77 1.71 -8.52
C ASN A 214 9.66 0.46 -8.57
N ASN A 215 10.43 0.20 -7.50
CA ASN A 215 11.41 -0.88 -7.44
C ASN A 215 11.10 -1.98 -6.40
N SER A 216 9.87 -2.05 -5.88
CA SER A 216 9.43 -3.15 -5.01
C SER A 216 7.95 -3.49 -5.23
N SER A 217 7.43 -4.47 -4.51
CA SER A 217 5.99 -4.76 -4.47
C SER A 217 5.20 -3.88 -3.48
N GLY A 218 5.89 -2.92 -2.86
CA GLY A 218 5.33 -2.02 -1.88
C GLY A 218 4.24 -1.14 -2.48
N ARG A 219 3.07 -1.10 -1.84
CA ARG A 219 1.91 -0.34 -2.32
C ARG A 219 1.20 0.36 -1.19
N VAL A 220 0.65 1.53 -1.52
CA VAL A 220 -0.30 2.23 -0.67
C VAL A 220 -1.59 2.41 -1.45
N GLY A 221 -2.69 1.95 -0.88
CA GLY A 221 -4.02 2.05 -1.50
C GLY A 221 -5.01 2.80 -0.62
N ILE A 222 -5.90 3.53 -1.27
CA ILE A 222 -7.04 4.18 -0.63
C ILE A 222 -8.33 3.65 -1.23
N CYS A 223 -9.35 3.49 -0.39
CA CYS A 223 -10.68 3.03 -0.80
C CYS A 223 -11.77 3.87 -0.15
N MET A 224 -12.45 4.67 -0.97
CA MET A 224 -13.62 5.47 -0.62
C MET A 224 -13.41 6.28 0.66
N GLN A 225 -12.57 7.30 0.53
CA GLN A 225 -12.15 8.27 1.54
C GLN A 225 -13.25 9.29 1.87
N GLU A 226 -14.41 8.75 2.17
CA GLU A 226 -15.60 9.43 2.67
C GLU A 226 -15.81 9.00 4.13
N GLY A 227 -16.36 9.89 4.96
CA GLY A 227 -16.63 9.59 6.37
C GLY A 227 -17.74 8.54 6.56
N ASN A 228 -18.52 8.71 7.63
CA ASN A 228 -19.48 7.70 8.09
C ASN A 228 -20.70 7.54 7.15
N ASN A 229 -20.48 6.88 6.02
CA ASN A 229 -21.46 6.48 5.03
C ASN A 229 -21.42 4.95 4.89
N GLY A 230 -22.37 4.28 5.55
CA GLY A 230 -22.44 2.82 5.60
C GLY A 230 -22.97 2.17 4.32
N THR A 231 -23.44 2.94 3.32
CA THR A 231 -23.94 2.38 2.06
C THR A 231 -22.83 2.12 1.05
N LEU A 232 -21.63 2.68 1.27
CA LEU A 232 -20.49 2.49 0.38
C LEU A 232 -19.90 1.07 0.53
N PRO A 233 -19.66 0.35 -0.58
CA PRO A 233 -19.25 -1.05 -0.55
C PRO A 233 -17.74 -1.23 -0.34
N ARG A 234 -17.18 -0.59 0.70
CA ARG A 234 -15.73 -0.52 0.94
C ARG A 234 -15.07 -1.89 1.07
N GLY A 235 -15.69 -2.82 1.79
CA GLY A 235 -15.18 -4.17 1.99
C GLY A 235 -15.10 -4.94 0.67
N GLN A 236 -16.12 -4.83 -0.17
CA GLN A 236 -16.12 -5.48 -1.49
C GLN A 236 -15.07 -4.87 -2.41
N ILE A 237 -14.95 -3.53 -2.44
CA ILE A 237 -13.94 -2.85 -3.25
C ILE A 237 -12.53 -3.18 -2.77
N LEU A 238 -12.29 -3.32 -1.47
CA LEU A 238 -10.99 -3.76 -0.95
C LEU A 238 -10.62 -5.16 -1.47
N ILE A 239 -11.58 -6.11 -1.50
CA ILE A 239 -11.36 -7.44 -2.09
C ILE A 239 -10.99 -7.32 -3.56
N GLU A 240 -11.73 -6.52 -4.32
CA GLU A 240 -11.50 -6.26 -5.75
C GLU A 240 -10.13 -5.60 -6.02
N MET A 241 -9.72 -4.67 -5.17
CA MET A 241 -8.38 -4.06 -5.23
C MET A 241 -7.28 -5.10 -4.96
N ILE A 242 -7.48 -6.01 -4.00
CA ILE A 242 -6.52 -7.08 -3.70
C ILE A 242 -6.48 -8.10 -4.85
N ASP A 243 -7.61 -8.41 -5.47
CA ASP A 243 -7.65 -9.23 -6.69
C ASP A 243 -6.83 -8.58 -7.81
N PHE A 244 -7.02 -7.29 -8.06
CA PHE A 244 -6.19 -6.54 -9.01
C PHE A 244 -4.70 -6.64 -8.67
N ILE A 245 -4.33 -6.46 -7.39
CA ILE A 245 -2.93 -6.58 -6.96
C ILE A 245 -2.42 -8.00 -7.24
N SER A 246 -3.18 -9.05 -6.95
CA SER A 246 -2.79 -10.45 -7.17
C SER A 246 -2.41 -10.78 -8.62
N GLN A 247 -2.91 -9.99 -9.57
CA GLN A 247 -2.67 -10.14 -10.99
C GLN A 247 -1.43 -9.37 -11.49
N GLN A 248 -0.77 -8.56 -10.65
CA GLN A 248 0.40 -7.78 -11.04
C GLN A 248 1.65 -8.64 -11.09
N ALA A 249 2.51 -8.42 -12.08
CA ALA A 249 3.63 -9.31 -12.39
C ALA A 249 4.66 -9.47 -11.24
N ASP A 250 4.72 -8.50 -10.33
CA ASP A 250 5.62 -8.46 -9.17
C ASP A 250 5.04 -9.13 -7.92
N VAL A 251 3.82 -9.66 -7.97
CA VAL A 251 3.23 -10.49 -6.90
C VAL A 251 2.48 -11.71 -7.44
N ALA A 252 2.24 -11.76 -8.75
CA ALA A 252 1.79 -12.93 -9.47
C ALA A 252 2.81 -14.07 -9.26
N THR A 253 2.30 -15.26 -9.05
CA THR A 253 3.07 -16.40 -8.54
C THR A 253 4.41 -16.64 -9.26
N PRO A 254 5.52 -16.79 -8.52
CA PRO A 254 6.78 -17.29 -9.01
C PRO A 254 6.65 -18.79 -9.22
N VAL A 255 7.18 -19.26 -10.33
CA VAL A 255 7.60 -20.65 -10.47
C VAL A 255 8.87 -20.82 -9.64
N GLU A 256 8.73 -21.44 -8.46
CA GLU A 256 9.78 -21.90 -7.52
C GLU A 256 10.64 -20.81 -6.83
N PRO A 257 10.92 -20.95 -5.51
CA PRO A 257 11.64 -19.93 -4.74
C PRO A 257 13.15 -19.96 -5.02
N ALA A 258 13.65 -18.95 -5.73
CA ALA A 258 15.08 -18.71 -5.86
C ALA A 258 15.57 -17.79 -4.73
N GLY A 259 16.19 -18.38 -3.71
CA GLY A 259 17.32 -17.84 -2.95
C GLY A 259 17.18 -16.45 -2.29
N LYS A 260 17.13 -16.45 -0.96
CA LYS A 260 17.25 -15.28 -0.06
C LYS A 260 18.31 -14.28 -0.55
N ALA A 261 17.90 -13.04 -0.82
CA ALA A 261 18.82 -11.93 -1.10
C ALA A 261 18.75 -10.88 0.01
N THR A 262 19.76 -10.90 0.88
CA THR A 262 20.07 -9.83 1.84
C THR A 262 20.76 -8.66 1.13
N THR A 263 20.54 -7.44 1.65
CA THR A 263 21.24 -6.15 1.44
C THR A 263 20.77 -5.19 0.33
N THR A 264 19.83 -4.28 0.66
CA THR A 264 19.51 -3.08 -0.16
C THR A 264 19.47 -1.75 0.63
N TRP A 265 19.93 -1.69 1.89
CA TRP A 265 19.87 -0.44 2.68
C TRP A 265 21.05 0.53 2.47
N GLY A 266 22.15 0.08 1.85
CA GLY A 266 23.37 0.90 1.69
C GLY A 266 23.36 1.90 0.52
N HIS A 267 22.53 1.71 -0.49
CA HIS A 267 22.67 2.41 -1.78
C HIS A 267 21.77 3.65 -1.97
N LEU A 268 20.70 3.81 -1.20
CA LEU A 268 19.83 4.99 -1.29
C LEU A 268 20.39 6.23 -0.58
N LYS A 269 21.47 6.09 0.21
CA LYS A 269 22.08 7.19 0.97
C LYS A 269 23.30 7.84 0.28
N THR A 270 23.74 7.35 -0.88
CA THR A 270 24.97 7.86 -1.56
C THR A 270 24.72 8.84 -2.70
N THR A 271 23.47 9.15 -3.02
CA THR A 271 23.11 10.28 -3.89
C THR A 271 22.38 11.33 -3.06
N ARG A 272 23.17 12.10 -2.29
CA ARG A 272 22.83 13.44 -1.80
C ARG A 272 23.70 14.45 -2.53
#